data_AF-A0AAE1CYN0-F1
#
_entry.id   AF-A0AAE1CYN0-F1
#
_cell.length_a   1.000
_cell.length_b   1.000
_cell.length_c   1.000
_cell.angle_alpha   90.00
_cell.angle_beta   90.00
_cell.angle_gamma   90.00
#
_symmetry.space_group_name_H-M   'P 1'
#
loop_
_entity.id
_entity.type
_entity.pdbx_description
1 polymer ?
#
loop_
_entity_poly.entity_id
_entity_poly.type
_entity_poly.pdbx_seq_one_letter_code
_entity_poly.pdbx_strand_id
1 'polypeptide(L)'
;MTPPPPQNVGNETILLSPGQPRCEGKRQCIQAASCINNKCVCQSPFVWGDGTFACYRQNAVAAELKNDPKLTSFNNETLPFPYPCRYLVTHVRQELKDNDKNVIGNCEFK
;
A
#
# COMPACT_ATOMS: atom_id res chain seq x y z
N MET A 1 6.35 52.93 24.44
CA MET A 1 6.33 51.45 24.51
C MET A 1 5.41 50.95 23.42
N THR A 2 5.98 50.54 22.28
CA THR A 2 5.25 50.01 21.13
C THR A 2 5.23 48.48 21.21
N PRO A 3 4.12 47.81 20.82
CA PRO A 3 4.05 46.36 20.84
C PRO A 3 5.03 45.73 19.82
N PRO A 4 5.53 44.50 20.08
CA PRO A 4 6.40 43.81 19.13
C PRO A 4 5.62 43.36 17.89
N PRO A 5 6.28 43.26 16.72
CA PRO A 5 5.66 42.78 15.49
C PRO A 5 5.24 41.31 15.62
N PRO A 6 4.17 40.87 14.92
CA PRO A 6 3.75 39.48 14.95
C PRO A 6 4.83 38.59 14.35
N GLN A 7 5.22 37.56 15.10
CA GLN A 7 6.10 36.50 14.62
C GLN A 7 5.35 35.72 13.54
N ASN A 8 5.95 35.64 12.34
CA ASN A 8 5.52 34.74 11.28
C ASN A 8 5.54 33.31 11.83
N VAL A 9 4.36 32.76 12.12
CA VAL A 9 4.17 31.34 12.34
C VAL A 9 4.62 30.67 11.04
N GLY A 10 5.71 29.91 11.13
CA GLY A 10 6.26 29.16 10.01
C GLY A 10 5.14 28.34 9.39
N ASN A 11 4.77 28.71 8.16
CA ASN A 11 4.06 27.84 7.26
C ASN A 11 4.96 26.62 7.10
N GLU A 12 4.65 25.52 7.80
CA GLU A 12 5.02 24.19 7.35
C GLU A 12 4.35 24.02 5.98
N THR A 13 5.07 24.50 4.98
CA THR A 13 4.79 24.28 3.59
C THR A 13 4.94 22.78 3.45
N ILE A 14 3.81 22.07 3.45
CA ILE A 14 3.73 20.73 2.89
C ILE A 14 4.38 20.89 1.51
N LEU A 15 5.58 20.35 1.34
CA LEU A 15 6.26 20.26 0.06
C LEU A 15 5.45 19.28 -0.81
N LEU A 16 4.30 19.75 -1.28
CA LEU A 16 3.66 19.24 -2.47
C LEU A 16 4.61 19.59 -3.61
N SER A 17 5.51 18.66 -3.91
CA SER A 17 6.36 18.72 -5.09
C SER A 17 5.52 19.11 -6.31
N PRO A 18 6.00 20.05 -7.15
CA PRO A 18 5.23 20.54 -8.27
C PRO A 18 5.04 19.41 -9.29
N GLY A 19 3.78 19.04 -9.53
CA GLY A 19 3.36 18.29 -10.70
C GLY A 19 3.70 16.80 -10.73
N GLN A 20 3.02 15.97 -9.92
CA GLN A 20 2.85 14.59 -10.36
C GLN A 20 1.88 14.57 -11.55
N PRO A 21 2.31 14.06 -12.73
CA PRO A 21 1.45 14.03 -13.91
C PRO A 21 0.22 13.16 -13.61
N ARG A 22 -0.97 13.64 -14.01
CA ARG A 22 -2.17 12.80 -14.04
C ARG A 22 -1.84 11.57 -14.90
N CYS A 23 -1.92 10.40 -14.29
CA CYS A 23 -1.70 9.12 -14.96
C CYS A 23 -3.05 8.45 -15.17
N GLU A 24 -3.18 7.65 -16.24
CA GLU A 24 -4.44 7.01 -16.60
C GLU A 24 -5.61 8.02 -16.77
N GLY A 25 -5.30 9.23 -17.23
CA GLY A 25 -6.26 10.29 -17.51
C GLY A 25 -6.99 10.92 -16.31
N LYS A 26 -6.96 10.34 -15.11
CA LYS A 26 -7.70 10.85 -13.93
C LYS A 26 -7.05 10.60 -12.56
N ARG A 27 -6.10 9.67 -12.43
CA ARG A 27 -5.55 9.27 -11.12
C ARG A 27 -4.10 9.73 -10.97
N GLN A 28 -3.71 10.04 -9.75
CA GLN A 28 -2.30 10.25 -9.42
C GLN A 28 -1.69 8.92 -8.97
N CYS A 29 -0.46 8.65 -9.39
CA CYS A 29 0.29 7.53 -8.86
C CYS A 29 0.65 7.80 -7.39
N ILE A 30 0.78 6.74 -6.61
CA ILE A 30 1.29 6.88 -5.24
C ILE A 30 2.76 7.32 -5.28
N GLN A 31 3.27 7.87 -4.17
CA GLN A 31 4.64 8.40 -4.09
C GLN A 31 5.72 7.37 -4.47
N ALA A 32 5.46 6.08 -4.26
CA ALA A 32 6.36 4.97 -4.60
C ALA A 32 6.34 4.56 -6.09
N ALA A 33 5.55 5.25 -6.92
CA ALA A 33 5.34 4.93 -8.32
C ALA A 33 5.52 6.16 -9.21
N SER A 34 5.77 5.91 -10.49
CA SER A 34 5.87 6.94 -11.52
C SER A 34 4.97 6.62 -12.70
N CYS A 35 4.50 7.67 -13.37
CA CYS A 35 3.69 7.53 -14.56
C CYS A 35 4.58 7.25 -15.77
N ILE A 36 4.51 6.03 -16.31
CA ILE A 36 5.26 5.61 -17.49
C ILE A 36 4.24 5.10 -18.51
N ASN A 37 4.24 5.65 -19.73
CA ASN A 37 3.29 5.28 -20.79
C ASN A 37 1.83 5.31 -20.34
N ASN A 38 1.46 6.36 -19.58
CA ASN A 38 0.11 6.55 -19.04
C ASN A 38 -0.36 5.45 -18.07
N LYS A 39 0.56 4.70 -17.46
CA LYS A 39 0.28 3.72 -16.39
C LYS A 39 1.17 4.00 -15.17
N CYS A 40 0.65 3.78 -13.97
CA CYS A 40 1.48 3.87 -12.78
C CYS A 40 2.36 2.63 -12.64
N VAL A 41 3.67 2.83 -12.58
CA VAL A 41 4.66 1.77 -12.47
C VAL A 41 5.46 1.98 -11.19
N CYS A 42 5.55 0.94 -10.35
CA CYS A 42 6.32 0.97 -9.12
C CYS A 42 7.81 1.21 -9.42
N GLN A 43 8.42 2.13 -8.67
CA GLN A 43 9.84 2.42 -8.80
C GLN A 43 10.68 1.50 -7.91
N SER A 44 11.97 1.34 -8.24
CA SER A 44 12.92 0.66 -7.37
C SER A 44 12.92 1.30 -5.97
N PRO A 45 12.97 0.53 -4.86
CA PRO A 45 13.27 -0.91 -4.76
C PRO A 45 12.03 -1.83 -4.75
N PHE A 46 10.87 -1.33 -5.19
CA PHE A 46 9.65 -2.13 -5.28
C PHE A 46 9.65 -2.93 -6.57
N VAL A 47 9.27 -4.21 -6.51
CA VAL A 47 9.35 -5.14 -7.65
C VAL A 47 7.99 -5.57 -8.17
N TRP A 48 6.91 -5.33 -7.40
CA TRP A 48 5.55 -5.68 -7.81
C TRP A 48 4.50 -4.75 -7.19
N GLY A 49 3.29 -4.73 -7.75
CA GLY A 49 2.20 -3.82 -7.38
C GLY A 49 1.62 -3.07 -8.59
N ASP A 50 0.65 -2.20 -8.32
CA ASP A 50 -0.16 -1.50 -9.35
C ASP A 50 0.16 0.00 -9.43
N GLY A 51 0.96 0.54 -8.50
CA GLY A 51 1.41 1.95 -8.51
C GLY A 51 0.32 3.02 -8.33
N THR A 52 -0.96 2.65 -8.45
CA THR A 52 -2.13 3.46 -8.10
C THR A 52 -2.63 3.17 -6.68
N PHE A 53 -2.33 1.98 -6.16
CA PHE A 53 -2.80 1.50 -4.86
C PHE A 53 -1.64 1.19 -3.91
N ALA A 54 -0.73 0.30 -4.30
CA ALA A 54 0.43 -0.11 -3.51
C ALA A 54 1.60 -0.56 -4.39
N CYS A 55 2.80 -0.52 -3.80
CA CYS A 55 4.05 -1.04 -4.36
C CYS A 55 4.80 -1.83 -3.29
N TYR A 56 5.30 -3.00 -3.65
CA TYR A 56 5.81 -4.00 -2.72
C TYR A 56 7.27 -4.38 -3.02
N ARG A 57 8.04 -4.64 -1.96
CA ARG A 57 9.42 -5.14 -2.06
C ARG A 57 9.42 -6.64 -2.39
N GLN A 58 10.58 -7.16 -2.82
CA GLN A 58 10.73 -8.53 -3.32
C GLN A 58 10.29 -9.65 -2.36
N ASN A 59 10.31 -9.41 -1.05
CA ASN A 59 9.92 -10.40 -0.04
C ASN A 59 8.62 -10.04 0.69
N ALA A 60 7.88 -9.04 0.20
CA ALA A 60 6.58 -8.70 0.76
C ALA A 60 5.52 -9.66 0.18
N VAL A 61 4.71 -10.23 1.06
CA VAL A 61 3.52 -11.02 0.72
C VAL A 61 2.31 -10.17 1.06
N ALA A 62 1.43 -9.96 0.08
CA ALA A 62 0.21 -9.19 0.30
C ALA A 62 -0.97 -9.81 -0.45
N ALA A 63 -2.17 -9.56 0.08
CA ALA A 63 -3.44 -9.81 -0.59
C ALA A 63 -4.16 -8.48 -0.75
N GLU A 64 -4.72 -8.22 -1.93
CA GLU A 64 -5.37 -6.96 -2.27
C GLU A 64 -6.84 -7.21 -2.62
N LEU A 65 -7.73 -6.40 -2.04
CA LEU A 65 -9.12 -6.30 -2.45
C LEU A 65 -9.34 -4.91 -3.06
N LYS A 66 -9.46 -4.85 -4.40
CA LYS A 66 -9.64 -3.61 -5.15
C LYS A 66 -11.00 -3.62 -5.81
N ASN A 67 -11.82 -2.59 -5.55
CA ASN A 67 -13.12 -2.33 -6.17
C ASN A 67 -13.80 -3.59 -6.71
N ASP A 68 -14.57 -4.25 -5.83
CA ASP A 68 -15.54 -5.31 -6.10
C ASP A 68 -15.95 -5.35 -7.59
N PRO A 69 -15.65 -6.43 -8.37
CA PRO A 69 -15.55 -7.82 -7.92
C PRO A 69 -14.22 -8.50 -8.26
N LYS A 70 -13.06 -7.89 -7.98
CA LYS A 70 -11.76 -8.54 -8.24
C LYS A 70 -10.97 -8.77 -6.96
N LEU A 71 -10.62 -10.03 -6.71
CA LEU A 71 -9.73 -10.43 -5.62
C LEU A 71 -8.40 -10.91 -6.19
N THR A 72 -7.29 -10.41 -5.64
CA THR A 72 -5.94 -10.93 -5.91
C THR A 72 -5.43 -11.71 -4.70
N SER A 73 -5.18 -13.01 -4.88
CA SER A 73 -4.73 -13.91 -3.81
C SER A 73 -3.24 -13.73 -3.49
N PHE A 74 -2.79 -14.36 -2.39
CA PHE A 74 -1.36 -14.38 -2.00
C PHE A 74 -0.44 -15.01 -3.05
N ASN A 75 -0.99 -15.83 -3.94
CA ASN A 75 -0.26 -16.44 -5.05
C ASN A 75 -0.28 -15.57 -6.32
N ASN A 76 -0.74 -14.31 -6.21
CA ASN A 76 -0.90 -13.38 -7.33
C ASN A 76 -1.92 -13.85 -8.39
N GLU A 77 -2.88 -14.70 -8.01
CA GLU A 77 -3.97 -15.11 -8.88
C GLU A 77 -5.13 -14.12 -8.76
N THR A 78 -5.67 -13.67 -9.89
CA THR A 78 -6.82 -12.76 -9.93
C THR A 78 -8.09 -13.54 -10.28
N LEU A 79 -9.10 -13.46 -9.41
CA LEU A 79 -10.38 -14.14 -9.59
C LEU A 79 -11.58 -13.18 -9.46
N PRO A 80 -12.67 -13.40 -10.22
CA PRO A 80 -13.91 -12.65 -10.05
C PRO A 80 -14.58 -13.03 -8.72
N PHE A 81 -14.96 -12.04 -7.94
CA PHE A 81 -15.55 -12.17 -6.61
C PHE A 81 -16.79 -11.26 -6.42
N PRO A 82 -17.89 -11.50 -7.17
CA PRO A 82 -19.04 -10.57 -7.21
C PRO A 82 -20.12 -10.85 -6.15
N TYR A 83 -19.78 -11.49 -5.04
CA TYR A 83 -20.77 -12.02 -4.10
C TYR A 83 -21.00 -11.08 -2.91
N PRO A 84 -22.26 -10.66 -2.63
CA PRO A 84 -22.56 -9.71 -1.58
C PRO A 84 -22.75 -10.38 -0.20
N CYS A 85 -21.70 -11.00 0.34
CA CYS A 85 -21.70 -11.56 1.70
C CYS A 85 -20.50 -11.06 2.52
N ARG A 86 -20.49 -11.34 3.83
CA ARG A 86 -19.31 -11.12 4.70
C ARG A 86 -18.34 -12.28 4.54
N TYR A 87 -17.10 -11.98 4.20
CA TYR A 87 -16.04 -12.99 4.00
C TYR A 87 -14.84 -12.72 4.90
N LEU A 88 -14.21 -13.80 5.36
CA LEU A 88 -12.90 -13.77 5.98
C LEU A 88 -11.85 -13.81 4.85
N VAL A 89 -11.26 -12.65 4.53
CA VAL A 89 -10.32 -12.51 3.42
C VAL A 89 -8.94 -13.07 3.76
N THR A 90 -8.53 -12.96 5.02
CA THR A 90 -7.28 -13.52 5.52
C THR A 90 -7.44 -14.00 6.94
N HIS A 91 -6.68 -15.04 7.30
CA HIS A 91 -6.53 -15.52 8.66
C HIS A 91 -5.07 -15.94 8.82
N VAL A 92 -4.33 -15.21 9.66
CA VAL A 92 -2.90 -15.46 9.82
C VAL A 92 -2.69 -16.27 11.08
N ARG A 93 -2.07 -17.44 10.92
CA ARG A 93 -1.61 -18.28 12.02
C ARG A 93 -0.10 -18.46 11.91
N GLN A 94 0.61 -18.07 12.96
CA GLN A 94 2.05 -18.19 13.04
C GLN A 94 2.44 -19.08 14.20
N GLU A 95 3.21 -20.13 13.92
CA GLU A 95 3.84 -20.95 14.95
C GLU A 95 5.07 -20.21 15.49
N LEU A 96 5.15 -20.07 16.81
CA LEU A 96 6.35 -19.62 17.50
C LEU A 96 7.22 -20.84 17.75
N LYS A 97 8.47 -20.79 17.29
CA LYS A 97 9.43 -21.89 17.41
C LYS A 97 10.63 -21.47 18.25
N ASP A 98 11.13 -22.37 19.08
CA ASP A 98 12.40 -22.20 19.79
C ASP A 98 13.61 -22.42 18.86
N ASN A 99 14.82 -22.32 19.40
CA ASN A 99 16.07 -22.53 18.66
C ASN A 99 16.20 -23.97 18.11
N ASP A 100 15.53 -24.93 18.72
CA ASP A 100 15.52 -26.35 18.33
C ASP A 100 14.36 -26.67 17.37
N LYS A 101 13.64 -25.64 16.89
CA LYS A 101 12.48 -25.71 16.00
C LYS A 101 11.24 -26.37 16.61
N ASN A 102 11.19 -26.55 17.94
CA ASN A 102 9.99 -27.02 18.61
C ASN A 102 8.95 -25.90 18.65
N VAL A 103 7.68 -26.24 18.44
CA VAL A 103 6.58 -25.28 18.53
C VAL A 103 6.32 -24.96 20.00
N ILE A 104 6.62 -23.74 20.41
CA ILE A 104 6.43 -23.24 21.79
C ILE A 104 5.14 -22.43 21.96
N GLY A 105 4.47 -22.08 20.86
CA GLY A 105 3.21 -21.37 20.90
C GLY A 105 2.64 -21.09 19.51
N ASN A 106 1.44 -20.52 19.48
CA ASN A 106 0.79 -20.05 18.27
C ASN A 106 0.36 -18.59 18.46
N CYS A 107 0.55 -17.77 17.44
CA CYS A 107 0.01 -16.43 17.34
C CYS A 107 -1.05 -16.43 16.23
N GLU A 108 -2.24 -15.90 16.53
CA GLU A 108 -3.34 -15.81 15.57
C GLU A 108 -3.79 -14.36 15.44
N PHE A 109 -3.90 -13.89 14.19
CA PHE A 109 -4.47 -12.59 13.84
C PHE A 109 -5.64 -12.80 12.89
N LYS A 110 -6.79 -12.22 13.24
CA LYS A 110 -8.06 -12.31 12.52
C LYS A 110 -8.46 -10.95 11.97
#